data_AF-A0A2N0ZWV4-F1
#
_entry.id   AF-A0A2N0ZWV4-F1
#
_cell.length_a   1.000
_cell.length_b   1.000
_cell.length_c   1.000
_cell.angle_alpha   90.00
_cell.angle_beta   90.00
_cell.angle_gamma   90.00
#
_symmetry.space_group_name_H-M   'P 1'
#
loop_
_entity.id
_entity.type
_entity.pdbx_description
1 polymer ?
#
loop_
_entity_poly.entity_id
_entity_poly.type
_entity_poly.pdbx_seq_one_letter_code
_entity_poly.pdbx_strand_id
1 'polypeptide(L)'
;ISAVISGSEGWEDIENFGHIKLDWLRQYRPFEAGIPRHDTIARVICRLKSSEIEQAFQGWVSSLIETTGCDVIAVDGKTARRSFSTKDRNNALHTVSAWSCQHQLVLGQVAVDAKSNEITAIPELL
;
A
#
# COMPACT_ATOMS: atom_id res chain seq x y z
N ILE A 1 0.26 1.32 -9.77
CA ILE A 1 1.51 1.88 -9.20
C ILE A 1 2.03 3.04 -10.04
N SER A 2 2.42 2.84 -11.31
CA SER A 2 2.96 3.91 -12.17
C SER A 2 2.08 5.16 -12.28
N ALA A 3 0.76 4.97 -12.43
CA ALA A 3 -0.21 6.07 -12.45
C ALA A 3 -0.19 6.87 -11.14
N VAL A 4 -0.24 6.19 -9.99
CA VAL A 4 -0.25 6.81 -8.66
C VAL A 4 1.04 7.59 -8.38
N ILE A 5 2.20 7.03 -8.74
CA ILE A 5 3.50 7.72 -8.60
C ILE A 5 3.57 8.94 -9.53
N SER A 6 2.86 8.91 -10.65
CA SER A 6 2.75 10.05 -11.58
C SER A 6 1.73 11.09 -11.15
N GLY A 7 1.13 10.96 -9.95
CA GLY A 7 0.19 11.92 -9.38
C GLY A 7 -1.28 11.63 -9.62
N SER A 8 -1.66 10.43 -10.10
CA SER A 8 -3.07 10.04 -10.19
C SER A 8 -3.66 9.82 -8.79
N GLU A 9 -4.76 10.49 -8.47
CA GLU A 9 -5.40 10.43 -7.15
C GLU A 9 -6.67 9.56 -7.14
N GLY A 10 -7.28 9.33 -8.31
CA GLY A 10 -8.51 8.56 -8.45
C GLY A 10 -8.46 7.43 -9.48
N TRP A 11 -9.50 6.59 -9.48
CA TRP A 11 -9.65 5.50 -10.46
C TRP A 11 -9.77 6.02 -11.90
N GLU A 12 -10.46 7.15 -12.10
CA GLU A 12 -10.59 7.82 -13.39
C GLU A 12 -9.22 8.33 -13.90
N ASP A 13 -8.41 8.90 -12.99
CA ASP A 13 -7.04 9.33 -13.34
C ASP A 13 -6.16 8.16 -13.74
N ILE A 14 -6.32 7.00 -13.07
CA ILE A 14 -5.57 5.78 -13.39
C ILE A 14 -5.98 5.24 -14.77
N GLU A 15 -7.27 5.25 -15.10
CA GLU A 15 -7.74 4.90 -16.46
C GLU A 15 -7.17 5.86 -17.50
N ASN A 16 -7.25 7.17 -17.25
CA ASN A 16 -6.73 8.20 -18.15
C ASN A 16 -5.22 8.06 -18.35
N PHE A 17 -4.45 7.81 -17.28
CA PHE A 17 -3.03 7.49 -17.36
C PHE A 17 -2.78 6.28 -18.26
N GLY A 18 -3.59 5.23 -18.11
CA GLY A 18 -3.52 4.03 -18.93
C GLY A 18 -3.68 4.34 -20.41
N HIS A 19 -4.65 5.19 -20.78
CA HIS A 19 -4.85 5.61 -22.16
C HIS A 19 -3.69 6.46 -22.68
N ILE A 20 -3.23 7.44 -21.90
CA ILE A 20 -2.14 8.35 -22.29
C ILE A 20 -0.82 7.60 -22.46
N LYS A 21 -0.56 6.59 -21.63
CA LYS A 21 0.70 5.83 -21.58
C LYS A 21 0.59 4.42 -22.15
N LEU A 22 -0.44 4.14 -22.96
CA LEU A 22 -0.70 2.79 -23.48
C LEU A 22 0.52 2.20 -24.21
N ASP A 23 1.19 2.98 -25.05
CA ASP A 23 2.36 2.51 -25.81
C ASP A 23 3.55 2.18 -24.90
N TRP A 24 3.72 2.92 -23.80
CA TRP A 24 4.72 2.60 -22.79
C TRP A 24 4.34 1.36 -21.99
N LEU A 25 3.07 1.24 -21.59
CA LEU A 25 2.54 0.07 -20.88
C LEU A 25 2.68 -1.23 -21.70
N ARG A 26 2.56 -1.12 -23.02
CA ARG A 26 2.74 -2.24 -23.97
C ARG A 26 4.13 -2.89 -23.93
N GLN A 27 5.13 -2.19 -23.40
CA GLN A 27 6.47 -2.75 -23.19
C GLN A 27 6.49 -3.81 -22.08
N TYR A 28 5.51 -3.79 -21.17
CA TYR A 28 5.45 -4.69 -20.01
C TYR A 28 4.35 -5.76 -20.15
N ARG A 29 3.23 -5.44 -20.80
CA ARG A 29 2.12 -6.38 -21.08
C ARG A 29 1.41 -6.02 -22.38
N PRO A 30 0.76 -6.97 -23.09
CA PRO A 30 0.19 -6.69 -24.43
C PRO A 30 -1.00 -5.71 -24.46
N PHE A 31 -1.85 -5.68 -23.43
CA PHE A 31 -3.11 -4.91 -23.41
C PHE A 31 -3.99 -5.14 -24.66
N GLU A 32 -4.17 -6.39 -25.08
CA GLU A 32 -4.97 -6.75 -26.27
C GLU A 32 -6.42 -6.24 -26.20
N ALA A 33 -7.03 -6.27 -25.01
CA ALA A 33 -8.36 -5.74 -24.76
C ALA A 33 -8.39 -4.24 -24.40
N GLY A 34 -7.24 -3.55 -24.49
CA GLY A 34 -7.11 -2.15 -24.08
C GLY A 34 -6.99 -1.95 -22.57
N ILE A 35 -7.22 -0.71 -22.13
CA ILE A 35 -7.18 -0.31 -20.72
C ILE A 35 -8.54 -0.60 -20.08
N PRO A 36 -8.58 -1.32 -18.94
CA PRO A 36 -9.81 -1.50 -18.20
C PRO A 36 -10.37 -0.16 -17.69
N ARG A 37 -11.69 -0.02 -17.68
CA ARG A 37 -12.35 1.17 -17.10
C ARG A 37 -12.10 1.29 -15.60
N HIS A 38 -12.21 2.52 -15.10
CA HIS A 38 -12.03 2.89 -13.71
C HIS A 38 -12.81 2.00 -12.74
N ASP A 39 -14.05 1.63 -13.08
CA ASP A 39 -14.91 0.76 -12.28
C ASP A 39 -14.42 -0.69 -12.21
N THR A 40 -13.82 -1.17 -13.30
CA THR A 40 -13.23 -2.51 -13.42
C THR A 40 -11.94 -2.58 -12.62
N ILE A 41 -11.10 -1.55 -12.72
CA ILE A 41 -9.88 -1.40 -11.92
C ILE A 41 -10.26 -1.41 -10.42
N ALA A 42 -11.20 -0.55 -10.02
CA ALA A 42 -11.66 -0.47 -8.64
C ALA A 42 -12.18 -1.81 -8.13
N ARG A 43 -13.01 -2.51 -8.91
CA ARG A 43 -13.58 -3.80 -8.52
C ARG A 43 -12.53 -4.89 -8.34
N VAL A 44 -11.51 -4.92 -9.20
CA VAL A 44 -10.40 -5.87 -9.08
C VAL A 44 -9.61 -5.58 -7.81
N ILE A 45 -9.21 -4.33 -7.58
CA ILE A 45 -8.42 -3.96 -6.41
C ILE A 45 -9.20 -4.22 -5.11
N CYS A 46 -10.49 -3.86 -5.05
CA CYS A 46 -11.33 -4.10 -3.87
C CYS A 46 -11.60 -5.59 -3.58
N ARG A 47 -11.31 -6.50 -4.50
CA ARG A 47 -11.44 -7.95 -4.29
C ARG A 47 -10.15 -8.61 -3.81
N LEU A 48 -9.03 -7.90 -3.88
CA LEU A 48 -7.77 -8.41 -3.36
C LEU A 48 -7.84 -8.41 -1.83
N LYS A 49 -7.39 -9.52 -1.23
CA LYS A 49 -7.25 -9.60 0.22
C LYS A 49 -6.10 -8.68 0.63
N SER A 50 -6.35 -7.82 1.62
CA SER A 50 -5.34 -6.89 2.14
C SER A 50 -4.08 -7.61 2.61
N SER A 51 -4.22 -8.75 3.28
CA SER A 51 -3.10 -9.56 3.78
C SER A 51 -2.16 -10.05 2.68
N GLU A 52 -2.69 -10.41 1.51
CA GLU A 52 -1.88 -10.89 0.38
C GLU A 52 -1.10 -9.75 -0.27
N ILE A 53 -1.71 -8.56 -0.38
CA ILE A 53 -1.03 -7.36 -0.88
C ILE A 53 0.09 -6.97 0.08
N GLU A 54 -0.19 -6.99 1.38
CA GLU A 54 0.79 -6.66 2.41
C GLU A 54 2.00 -7.58 2.35
N GLN A 55 1.79 -8.91 2.29
CA GLN A 55 2.88 -9.88 2.17
C GLN A 55 3.69 -9.70 0.88
N ALA A 56 3.03 -9.48 -0.25
CA ALA A 56 3.71 -9.24 -1.52
C ALA A 56 4.55 -7.94 -1.48
N PHE A 57 4.02 -6.90 -0.84
CA PHE A 57 4.71 -5.63 -0.67
C PHE A 57 5.92 -5.77 0.27
N GLN A 58 5.77 -6.44 1.40
CA GLN A 58 6.87 -6.75 2.31
C GLN A 58 7.96 -7.54 1.61
N GLY A 59 7.62 -8.58 0.85
CA GLY A 59 8.60 -9.37 0.10
C GLY A 59 9.37 -8.55 -0.94
N TRP A 60 8.68 -7.67 -1.68
CA TRP A 60 9.32 -6.74 -2.60
C TRP A 60 10.30 -5.79 -1.87
N VAL A 61 9.87 -5.20 -0.77
CA VAL A 61 10.70 -4.34 0.06
C VAL A 61 11.93 -5.09 0.58
N SER A 62 11.77 -6.30 1.13
CA SER A 62 12.89 -7.10 1.65
C SER A 62 13.94 -7.36 0.57
N SER A 63 13.52 -7.72 -0.65
CA SER A 63 14.45 -7.88 -1.78
C SER A 63 15.21 -6.60 -2.15
N LEU A 64 14.59 -5.44 -1.92
CA LEU A 64 15.19 -4.15 -2.18
C LEU A 64 16.27 -3.84 -1.15
N ILE A 65 15.99 -4.09 0.14
CA ILE A 65 16.95 -3.95 1.25
C ILE A 65 18.16 -4.88 1.07
N GLU A 66 17.94 -6.15 0.71
CA GLU A 66 19.04 -7.10 0.43
C GLU A 66 19.99 -6.55 -0.65
N THR A 67 19.45 -5.80 -1.61
CA THR A 67 20.23 -5.20 -2.70
C THR A 67 20.92 -3.90 -2.28
N THR A 68 20.33 -3.12 -1.36
CA THR A 68 20.79 -1.76 -1.02
C THR A 68 21.56 -1.64 0.31
N GLY A 69 21.54 -2.65 1.18
CA GLY A 69 22.27 -2.70 2.46
C GLY A 69 21.44 -2.28 3.67
N CYS A 70 22.07 -2.25 4.85
CA CYS A 70 21.40 -1.92 6.12
C CYS A 70 20.91 -0.46 6.14
N ASP A 71 19.64 -0.27 6.51
CA ASP A 71 19.00 1.03 6.66
C ASP A 71 18.54 1.27 8.11
N VAL A 72 18.45 2.55 8.51
CA VAL A 72 17.83 2.98 9.76
C VAL A 72 16.31 2.93 9.59
N ILE A 73 15.68 2.03 10.35
CA ILE A 73 14.22 1.86 10.33
C ILE A 73 13.59 2.65 11.47
N ALA A 74 12.85 3.70 11.14
CA ALA A 74 12.02 4.42 12.08
C ALA A 74 10.71 3.67 12.29
N VAL A 75 10.31 3.46 13.54
CA VAL A 75 9.04 2.82 13.88
C VAL A 75 8.13 3.86 14.52
N ASP A 76 6.96 4.10 13.92
CA ASP A 76 6.05 5.19 14.32
C ASP A 76 4.58 4.75 14.29
N GLY A 77 3.81 5.20 15.29
CA GLY A 77 2.38 4.96 15.43
C GLY A 77 1.53 6.04 14.76
N LYS A 78 0.68 5.66 13.79
CA LYS A 78 -0.27 6.54 13.09
C LYS A 78 -1.71 6.14 13.35
N THR A 79 -2.54 7.13 13.64
CA THR A 79 -3.99 6.97 13.81
C THR A 79 -4.72 7.54 12.60
N ALA A 80 -5.48 6.71 11.88
CA ALA A 80 -6.24 7.16 10.73
C ALA A 80 -7.44 8.02 11.17
N ARG A 81 -7.41 9.32 10.89
CA ARG A 81 -8.48 10.26 11.24
C ARG A 81 -9.79 9.88 10.51
N ARG A 82 -10.91 9.81 11.24
CA ARG A 82 -12.27 9.41 10.76
C ARG A 82 -12.45 7.93 10.40
N SER A 83 -11.56 7.04 10.81
CA SER A 83 -11.72 5.58 10.62
C SER A 83 -12.60 4.90 11.68
N PHE A 84 -13.15 5.64 12.64
CA PHE A 84 -14.03 5.09 13.67
C PHE A 84 -15.39 4.70 13.07
N SER A 85 -15.89 3.51 13.42
CA SER A 85 -17.24 3.06 13.07
C SER A 85 -18.15 3.22 14.29
N THR A 86 -19.13 4.12 14.21
CA THR A 86 -20.16 4.25 15.24
C THR A 86 -21.12 3.07 15.26
N LYS A 87 -21.27 2.38 14.12
CA LYS A 87 -22.14 1.22 13.95
C LYS A 87 -21.58 -0.03 14.63
N ASP A 88 -20.26 -0.21 14.59
CA ASP A 88 -19.56 -1.38 15.13
C ASP A 88 -18.83 -1.09 16.45
N ARG A 89 -18.92 0.15 16.98
CA ARG A 89 -18.17 0.62 18.17
C ARG A 89 -16.64 0.39 18.08
N ASN A 90 -16.10 0.42 16.87
CA ASN A 90 -14.67 0.28 16.68
C ASN A 90 -13.98 1.65 16.85
N ASN A 91 -12.93 1.65 17.67
CA ASN A 91 -12.01 2.77 17.81
C ASN A 91 -11.37 3.10 16.45
N ALA A 92 -10.85 4.31 16.33
CA ALA A 92 -10.08 4.69 15.15
C ALA A 92 -8.94 3.68 14.91
N LEU A 93 -8.70 3.34 13.65
CA LEU A 93 -7.62 2.44 13.24
C LEU A 93 -6.28 3.07 13.66
N HIS A 94 -5.67 2.46 14.68
CA HIS A 94 -4.32 2.71 15.11
C HIS A 94 -3.40 1.71 14.41
N THR A 95 -2.28 2.18 13.88
CA THR A 95 -1.34 1.35 13.13
C THR A 95 0.09 1.77 13.44
N VAL A 96 0.98 0.81 13.62
CA VAL A 96 2.43 1.05 13.74
C VAL A 96 3.07 0.74 12.39
N SER A 97 3.87 1.68 11.88
CA SER A 97 4.56 1.55 10.59
C SER A 97 6.07 1.54 10.77
N ALA A 98 6.75 0.65 10.04
CA ALA A 98 8.21 0.64 9.91
C ALA A 98 8.57 1.45 8.66
N TRP A 99 9.38 2.49 8.82
CA TRP A 99 9.78 3.42 7.77
C TRP A 99 11.27 3.38 7.56
N SER A 100 11.68 3.12 6.33
CA SER A 100 13.06 3.17 5.87
C SER A 100 13.46 4.62 5.58
N CYS A 101 14.37 5.16 6.38
CA CYS A 101 14.85 6.54 6.21
C CYS A 101 15.67 6.72 4.93
N GLN A 102 16.48 5.72 4.55
CA GLN A 102 17.32 5.81 3.36
C GLN A 102 16.51 5.65 2.07
N HIS A 103 15.51 4.77 2.05
CA HIS A 103 14.73 4.49 0.84
C HIS A 103 13.39 5.24 0.79
N GLN A 104 13.06 6.00 1.84
CA GLN A 104 11.86 6.84 1.93
C GLN A 104 10.58 6.03 1.66
N LEU A 105 10.49 4.85 2.27
CA LEU A 105 9.40 3.91 2.05
C LEU A 105 8.99 3.21 3.34
N VAL A 106 7.71 2.85 3.44
CA VAL A 106 7.18 2.01 4.52
C VAL A 106 7.57 0.57 4.21
N LEU A 107 8.13 -0.15 5.17
CA LEU A 107 8.52 -1.56 5.06
C LEU A 107 7.39 -2.51 5.45
N GLY A 108 6.58 -2.09 6.42
CA GLY A 108 5.48 -2.85 6.95
C GLY A 108 4.61 -1.95 7.82
N GLN A 109 3.36 -2.38 8.07
CA GLN A 109 2.45 -1.67 8.94
C GLN A 109 1.48 -2.64 9.59
N VAL A 110 1.42 -2.65 10.92
CA VAL A 110 0.53 -3.53 11.69
C VAL A 110 -0.52 -2.71 12.43
N ALA A 111 -1.77 -3.14 12.39
CA ALA A 111 -2.84 -2.52 13.17
C ALA A 111 -2.70 -2.87 14.65
N VAL A 112 -2.76 -1.86 15.52
CA VAL A 112 -2.76 -2.07 16.97
C VAL A 112 -4.18 -2.40 17.40
N ASP A 113 -4.37 -3.58 17.98
CA ASP A 113 -5.66 -3.95 18.55
C ASP A 113 -6.09 -2.95 19.63
N ALA A 114 -7.38 -2.68 19.75
CA ALA A 114 -7.95 -1.62 20.59
C ALA A 114 -7.64 -1.75 22.09
N LYS A 115 -7.16 -2.93 22.54
CA LYS A 115 -6.73 -3.21 23.92
C LYS A 115 -5.21 -3.38 24.07
N SER A 116 -4.47 -3.28 22.97
CA SER A 116 -3.02 -3.50 22.89
C SER A 116 -2.29 -2.17 22.75
N ASN A 117 -0.98 -2.13 23.02
CA ASN A 117 -0.16 -0.93 22.89
C ASN A 117 0.87 -1.09 21.75
N GLU A 118 1.50 0.01 21.34
CA GLU A 118 2.49 -0.03 20.25
C GLU A 118 3.66 -0.99 20.58
N ILE A 119 4.03 -1.10 21.86
CA ILE A 119 5.11 -1.99 22.34
C ILE A 119 4.86 -3.46 21.97
N THR A 120 3.62 -3.93 22.02
CA THR A 120 3.28 -5.32 21.65
C THR A 120 3.11 -5.52 20.15
N ALA A 121 2.83 -4.46 19.39
CA ALA A 121 2.74 -4.52 17.92
C ALA A 121 4.10 -4.44 17.21
N ILE A 122 5.11 -3.84 17.84
CA ILE A 122 6.47 -3.73 17.27
C ILE A 122 7.11 -5.11 16.99
N PRO A 123 7.03 -6.12 17.87
CA PRO A 123 7.54 -7.47 17.57
C PRO A 123 6.83 -8.17 16.41
N GLU A 124 5.57 -7.83 16.12
CA GLU A 124 4.84 -8.39 14.96
C GLU A 124 5.23 -7.72 13.65
N LEU A 125 5.86 -6.54 13.73
CA LEU A 125 6.28 -5.71 12.61
C LEU A 125 7.73 -5.99 12.17
N LEU A 126 8.55 -6.58 13.04
CA LEU A 126 9.96 -6.94 12.81
C LEU A 126 10.11 -8.42 12.43
#